data_AF-X0T5V7-F1
#
_entry.id   AF-X0T5V7-F1
#
_cell.length_a   1.000
_cell.length_b   1.000
_cell.length_c   1.000
_cell.angle_alpha   90.00
_cell.angle_beta   90.00
_cell.angle_gamma   90.00
#
_symmetry.space_group_name_H-M   'P 1'
#
loop_
_entity.id
_entity.type
_entity.pdbx_description
1 polymer ?
#
loop_
_entity_poly.entity_id
_entity_poly.type
_entity_poly.pdbx_seq_one_letter_code
_entity_poly.pdbx_strand_id
1 'polypeptide(L)'
;SESQNPFLQNLRMNVNLEVGRNTWLRSRDMNVDIGGDLLVTWDRTSRDLAMVGELEAIRGRYAVFGRQFQVQSGTVSFLGTPGLNPNLEIEALNRLRTPYLDEPLSIFADVTGTLFAPRVGLRSDASLPIAESDLVSYLIFGQPSYALATGQSAIVEGAAGALLGAATGAGVTLGLGVLSSQLGSVVARDIGIDYFAINQGR
;
A
#
# COMPACT_ATOMS: atom_id res chain seq x y z
N SER A 1 -24.25 -2.42 -35.05
CA SER A 1 -24.76 -3.72 -34.59
C SER A 1 -23.62 -4.44 -33.89
N GLU A 2 -23.47 -4.26 -32.58
CA GLU A 2 -22.56 -5.08 -31.78
C GLU A 2 -23.06 -6.53 -31.83
N SER A 3 -22.20 -7.45 -32.27
CA SER A 3 -22.47 -8.87 -32.30
C SER A 3 -22.66 -9.40 -30.87
N GLN A 4 -23.90 -9.49 -30.41
CA GLN A 4 -24.25 -10.12 -29.15
C GLN A 4 -24.14 -11.65 -29.32
N ASN A 5 -22.95 -12.20 -29.08
CA ASN A 5 -22.78 -13.65 -29.03
C ASN A 5 -23.41 -14.17 -27.71
N PRO A 6 -24.49 -14.98 -27.77
CA PRO A 6 -25.19 -15.47 -26.57
C PRO A 6 -24.30 -16.35 -25.68
N PHE A 7 -23.25 -16.98 -26.22
CA PHE A 7 -22.27 -17.72 -25.41
C PHE A 7 -21.48 -16.82 -24.47
N LEU A 8 -21.21 -15.57 -24.87
CA LEU A 8 -20.50 -14.64 -24.02
C LEU A 8 -21.39 -14.08 -22.91
N GLN A 9 -22.72 -14.17 -23.01
CA GLN A 9 -23.64 -13.55 -22.05
C GLN A 9 -23.65 -14.26 -20.68
N ASN A 10 -23.36 -15.57 -20.65
CA ASN A 10 -23.35 -16.39 -19.43
C ASN A 10 -21.96 -16.97 -19.14
N LEU A 11 -20.91 -16.28 -19.57
CA LEU A 11 -19.54 -16.74 -19.40
C LEU A 11 -19.17 -16.77 -17.91
N ARG A 12 -18.85 -17.97 -17.42
CA ARG A 12 -18.17 -18.19 -16.15
C ARG A 12 -16.80 -18.77 -16.40
N MET A 13 -15.79 -18.20 -15.78
CA MET A 13 -14.41 -18.66 -15.84
C MET A 13 -13.94 -19.09 -14.47
N ASN A 14 -13.16 -20.16 -14.45
CA ASN A 14 -12.48 -20.66 -13.27
C ASN A 14 -11.05 -21.02 -13.71
N VAL A 15 -10.07 -20.33 -13.16
CA VAL A 15 -8.66 -20.40 -13.59
C VAL A 15 -7.79 -20.59 -12.37
N ASN A 16 -6.95 -21.63 -12.40
CA ASN A 16 -5.84 -21.75 -11.44
C ASN A 16 -4.64 -20.98 -12.01
N LEU A 17 -4.19 -19.97 -11.27
CA LEU A 17 -3.02 -19.16 -11.58
C LEU A 17 -1.90 -19.55 -10.62
N GLU A 18 -0.87 -20.17 -11.16
CA GLU A 18 0.40 -20.40 -10.45
C GLU A 18 1.35 -19.23 -10.80
N VAL A 19 1.81 -18.52 -9.78
CA VAL A 19 2.79 -17.44 -9.87
C VAL A 19 4.14 -18.00 -9.43
N GLY A 20 4.94 -18.40 -10.43
CA GLY A 20 6.29 -18.88 -10.20
C GLY A 20 7.23 -17.78 -9.69
N ARG A 21 8.37 -18.21 -9.14
CA ARG A 21 9.46 -17.30 -8.71
C ARG A 21 9.93 -16.42 -9.86
N ASN A 22 10.51 -15.27 -9.52
CA ASN A 22 11.00 -14.27 -10.47
C ASN A 22 9.88 -13.62 -11.30
N THR A 23 8.64 -13.63 -10.79
CA THR A 23 7.53 -12.89 -11.37
C THR A 23 7.48 -11.52 -10.72
N TRP A 24 7.65 -10.46 -11.50
CA TRP A 24 7.76 -9.10 -10.93
C TRP A 24 6.49 -8.30 -11.17
N LEU A 25 5.87 -7.87 -10.07
CA LEU A 25 4.84 -6.85 -10.06
C LEU A 25 5.49 -5.46 -10.14
N ARG A 26 5.13 -4.68 -11.17
CA ARG A 26 5.76 -3.39 -11.47
C ARG A 26 4.75 -2.26 -11.59
N SER A 27 5.08 -1.13 -11.01
CA SER A 27 4.41 0.16 -11.22
C SER A 27 5.46 1.27 -11.19
N ARG A 28 5.04 2.54 -11.31
CA ARG A 28 5.92 3.70 -11.14
C ARG A 28 6.68 3.65 -9.80
N ASP A 29 5.97 3.25 -8.76
CA ASP A 29 6.41 3.35 -7.37
C ASP A 29 6.75 1.98 -6.78
N MET A 30 6.61 0.89 -7.54
CA MET A 30 6.78 -0.47 -7.03
C MET A 30 7.52 -1.37 -8.02
N ASN A 31 8.39 -2.22 -7.50
CA ASN A 31 8.98 -3.33 -8.23
C ASN A 31 9.24 -4.46 -7.23
N VAL A 32 8.33 -5.43 -7.18
CA VAL A 32 8.30 -6.50 -6.17
C VAL A 32 8.20 -7.86 -6.86
N ASP A 33 9.09 -8.76 -6.50
CA ASP A 33 9.08 -10.17 -6.87
C ASP A 33 7.99 -10.86 -6.05
N ILE A 34 7.05 -11.50 -6.73
CA ILE A 34 5.89 -12.16 -6.14
C ILE A 34 5.88 -13.64 -6.53
N GLY A 35 5.26 -14.46 -5.67
CA GLY A 35 5.02 -15.87 -5.92
C GLY A 35 3.75 -16.37 -5.23
N GLY A 36 3.26 -17.56 -5.58
CA GLY A 36 2.12 -18.18 -4.92
C GLY A 36 1.06 -18.67 -5.89
N ASP A 37 -0.13 -18.96 -5.38
CA ASP A 37 -1.20 -19.62 -6.13
C ASP A 37 -2.55 -18.95 -5.88
N LEU A 38 -3.30 -18.72 -6.97
CA LEU A 38 -4.63 -18.13 -6.91
C LEU A 38 -5.62 -18.92 -7.76
N LEU A 39 -6.74 -19.29 -7.14
CA LEU A 39 -7.95 -19.67 -7.86
C LEU A 39 -8.73 -18.41 -8.20
N VAL A 40 -8.83 -18.08 -9.48
CA VAL A 40 -9.55 -16.92 -9.99
C VAL A 40 -10.88 -17.35 -10.61
N THR A 41 -11.98 -16.80 -10.11
CA THR A 41 -13.33 -17.02 -10.64
C THR A 41 -13.89 -15.71 -11.18
N TRP A 42 -14.44 -15.73 -12.39
CA TRP A 42 -15.12 -14.59 -12.99
C TRP A 42 -16.49 -14.99 -13.50
N ASP A 43 -17.54 -14.28 -13.08
CA ASP A 43 -18.89 -14.42 -13.62
C ASP A 43 -19.28 -13.13 -14.35
N ARG A 44 -19.46 -13.19 -15.67
CA ARG A 44 -19.78 -12.01 -16.48
C ARG A 44 -21.19 -11.47 -16.19
N THR A 45 -22.13 -12.33 -15.78
CA THR A 45 -23.52 -11.95 -15.55
C THR A 45 -23.63 -11.06 -14.32
N SER A 46 -22.97 -11.44 -13.22
CA SER A 46 -22.90 -10.61 -12.01
C SER A 46 -21.76 -9.59 -12.04
N ARG A 47 -20.79 -9.74 -12.95
CA ARG A 47 -19.52 -8.99 -13.02
C ARG A 47 -18.66 -9.16 -11.77
N ASP A 48 -18.73 -10.34 -11.18
CA ASP A 48 -17.98 -10.68 -9.97
C ASP A 48 -16.64 -11.31 -10.33
N LEU A 49 -15.57 -10.70 -9.85
CA LEU A 49 -14.25 -11.31 -9.76
C LEU A 49 -14.05 -11.79 -8.33
N ALA A 50 -13.76 -13.07 -8.13
CA ALA A 50 -13.39 -13.60 -6.83
C ALA A 50 -12.07 -14.36 -6.94
N MET A 51 -11.22 -14.23 -5.92
CA MET A 51 -9.95 -14.93 -5.86
C MET A 51 -9.82 -15.62 -4.52
N VAL A 52 -9.27 -16.84 -4.52
CA VAL A 52 -8.94 -17.61 -3.32
C VAL A 52 -7.49 -18.04 -3.41
N GLY A 53 -6.74 -17.87 -2.33
CA GLY A 53 -5.33 -18.26 -2.26
C GLY A 53 -4.45 -17.16 -1.71
N GLU A 54 -3.16 -17.26 -1.96
CA GLU A 54 -2.15 -16.39 -1.36
C GLU A 54 -1.06 -16.04 -2.37
N LEU A 55 -0.65 -14.77 -2.33
CA LEU A 55 0.58 -14.31 -2.98
C LEU A 55 1.57 -13.83 -1.92
N GLU A 56 2.82 -14.26 -2.05
CA GLU A 56 3.94 -13.81 -1.25
C GLU A 56 4.67 -12.66 -1.96
N ALA A 57 5.04 -11.64 -1.20
CA ALA A 57 5.96 -10.57 -1.60
C ALA A 57 7.38 -10.94 -1.13
N ILE A 58 8.13 -11.60 -2.02
CA ILE A 58 9.42 -12.25 -1.69
C ILE A 58 10.50 -11.22 -1.43
N ARG A 59 10.59 -10.20 -2.29
CA ARG A 59 11.58 -9.12 -2.20
C ARG A 59 11.20 -7.99 -3.14
N GLY A 60 11.70 -6.79 -2.87
CA GLY A 60 11.60 -5.70 -3.83
C GLY A 60 11.64 -4.36 -3.18
N ARG A 61 11.07 -3.38 -3.87
CA ARG A 61 10.99 -2.00 -3.40
C ARG A 61 9.64 -1.38 -3.65
N TYR A 62 9.26 -0.51 -2.75
CA TYR A 62 8.09 0.35 -2.83
C TYR A 62 8.49 1.78 -2.49
N ALA A 63 7.98 2.78 -3.21
CA ALA A 63 8.27 4.18 -3.00
C ALA A 63 7.02 4.90 -2.50
N VAL A 64 7.14 5.62 -1.39
CA VAL A 64 6.07 6.42 -0.80
C VAL A 64 6.66 7.63 -0.10
N PHE A 65 6.02 8.79 -0.23
CA PHE A 65 6.53 10.07 0.31
C PHE A 65 7.98 10.40 -0.12
N GLY A 66 8.38 9.98 -1.33
CA GLY A 66 9.77 10.13 -1.80
C GLY A 66 10.78 9.25 -1.07
N ARG A 67 10.33 8.31 -0.23
CA ARG A 67 11.16 7.33 0.48
C ARG A 67 11.02 5.97 -0.19
N GLN A 68 12.16 5.29 -0.36
CA GLN A 68 12.17 3.92 -0.84
C GLN A 68 12.17 2.96 0.35
N PHE A 69 11.17 2.10 0.43
CA PHE A 69 11.10 0.98 1.34
C PHE A 69 11.50 -0.30 0.62
N GLN A 70 12.32 -1.12 1.27
CA GLN A 70 12.67 -2.44 0.81
C GLN A 70 11.73 -3.45 1.45
N VAL A 71 10.97 -4.18 0.64
CA VAL A 71 10.11 -5.27 1.13
C VAL A 71 11.01 -6.36 1.71
N GLN A 72 10.80 -6.70 2.98
CA GLN A 72 11.53 -7.77 3.67
C GLN A 72 10.78 -9.10 3.54
N SER A 73 9.46 -9.04 3.71
CA SER A 73 8.53 -10.16 3.57
C SER A 73 7.12 -9.62 3.39
N GLY A 74 6.22 -10.46 2.90
CA GLY A 74 4.80 -10.18 3.02
C GLY A 74 3.91 -11.22 2.36
N THR A 75 2.66 -11.23 2.77
CA THR A 75 1.60 -12.10 2.32
C THR A 75 0.38 -11.24 1.92
N VAL A 76 -0.23 -11.61 0.81
CA VAL A 76 -1.46 -11.05 0.27
C VAL A 76 -2.48 -12.17 0.10
N SER A 77 -3.43 -12.28 1.02
CA SER A 77 -4.37 -13.39 1.08
C SER A 77 -5.75 -13.01 0.53
N PHE A 78 -6.31 -13.86 -0.32
CA PHE A 78 -7.62 -13.68 -0.94
C PHE A 78 -8.61 -14.72 -0.40
N LEU A 79 -9.77 -14.25 0.08
CA LEU A 79 -10.75 -15.07 0.80
C LEU A 79 -11.95 -15.54 -0.04
N GLY A 80 -11.96 -15.25 -1.35
CA GLY A 80 -13.07 -15.60 -2.24
C GLY A 80 -14.25 -14.64 -2.21
N THR A 81 -14.10 -13.47 -1.60
CA THR A 81 -15.11 -12.40 -1.67
C THR A 81 -15.08 -11.74 -3.05
N PRO A 82 -16.24 -11.39 -3.62
CA PRO A 82 -16.28 -10.61 -4.86
C PRO A 82 -15.56 -9.26 -4.70
N GLY A 83 -14.74 -8.91 -5.69
CA GLY A 83 -13.90 -7.72 -5.74
C GLY A 83 -12.42 -8.00 -5.51
N LEU A 84 -11.63 -6.92 -5.45
CA LEU A 84 -10.19 -6.94 -5.23
C LEU A 84 -9.87 -6.27 -3.89
N ASN A 85 -10.11 -6.98 -2.79
CA ASN A 85 -9.79 -6.48 -1.44
C ASN A 85 -9.11 -7.56 -0.57
N PRO A 86 -7.88 -8.00 -0.92
CA PRO A 86 -7.17 -8.99 -0.13
C PRO A 86 -6.79 -8.47 1.25
N ASN A 87 -6.49 -9.41 2.15
CA ASN A 87 -5.78 -9.12 3.38
C ASN A 87 -4.30 -8.93 3.09
N LEU A 88 -3.69 -7.96 3.77
CA LEU A 88 -2.29 -7.63 3.68
C LEU A 88 -1.61 -7.98 5.00
N GLU A 89 -0.41 -8.55 4.92
CA GLU A 89 0.53 -8.67 6.04
C GLU A 89 1.93 -8.51 5.46
N ILE A 90 2.49 -7.30 5.50
CA ILE A 90 3.72 -6.94 4.79
C ILE A 90 4.66 -6.20 5.71
N GLU A 91 5.94 -6.59 5.74
CA GLU A 91 7.00 -5.86 6.42
C GLU A 91 7.91 -5.18 5.38
N ALA A 92 8.12 -3.87 5.54
CA ALA A 92 9.02 -3.10 4.68
C ALA A 92 9.98 -2.23 5.50
N LEU A 93 11.21 -2.10 5.02
CA LEU A 93 12.29 -1.39 5.72
C LEU A 93 12.72 -0.15 4.94
N ASN A 94 12.73 1.00 5.58
CA ASN A 94 13.44 2.19 5.12
C ASN A 94 14.69 2.40 5.99
N ARG A 95 15.83 2.71 5.36
CA ARG A 95 17.04 3.15 6.08
C ARG A 95 17.29 4.62 5.78
N LEU A 96 17.18 5.46 6.79
CA LEU A 96 17.33 6.91 6.70
C LEU A 96 18.67 7.33 7.29
N ARG A 97 19.38 8.22 6.59
CA ARG A 97 20.50 8.97 7.17
C ARG A 97 20.03 10.37 7.50
N THR A 98 20.30 10.82 8.73
CA THR A 98 19.82 12.08 9.26
C THR A 98 20.92 12.73 10.11
N PRO A 99 21.06 14.07 10.12
CA PRO A 99 22.07 14.74 10.94
C PRO A 99 21.75 14.71 12.44
N TYR A 100 20.55 14.29 12.82
CA TYR A 100 20.09 14.23 14.22
C TYR A 100 20.50 12.92 14.93
N LEU A 101 21.03 11.94 14.20
CA LEU A 101 21.45 10.64 14.72
C LEU A 101 22.84 10.31 14.16
N ASP A 102 23.70 9.75 15.01
CA ASP A 102 25.06 9.35 14.59
C ASP A 102 25.05 8.14 13.66
N GLU A 103 24.05 7.26 13.81
CA GLU A 103 23.87 6.04 13.02
C GLU A 103 22.65 6.14 12.09
N PRO A 104 22.63 5.42 10.94
CA PRO A 104 21.45 5.33 10.10
C PRO A 104 20.25 4.76 10.86
N LEU A 105 19.10 5.41 10.76
CA LEU A 105 17.86 4.97 11.37
C LEU A 105 17.15 3.95 10.46
N SER A 106 16.97 2.73 10.95
CA SER A 106 16.07 1.75 10.31
C SER A 106 14.64 1.97 10.79
N ILE A 107 13.72 2.19 9.85
CA ILE A 107 12.29 2.31 10.10
C ILE A 107 11.59 1.14 9.41
N PHE A 108 10.96 0.29 10.20
CA PHE A 108 10.13 -0.80 9.72
C PHE A 108 8.68 -0.31 9.64
N ALA A 109 8.03 -0.63 8.53
CA ALA A 109 6.61 -0.42 8.31
C ALA A 109 5.91 -1.79 8.24
N ASP A 110 5.06 -2.06 9.22
CA ASP A 110 4.24 -3.26 9.31
C ASP A 110 2.85 -2.92 8.76
N VAL A 111 2.52 -3.42 7.57
CA VAL A 111 1.26 -3.16 6.87
C VAL A 111 0.32 -4.35 7.07
N THR A 112 -0.84 -4.10 7.67
CA THR A 112 -1.86 -5.11 7.95
C THR A 112 -3.25 -4.66 7.48
N GLY A 113 -4.27 -5.50 7.66
CA GLY A 113 -5.66 -5.15 7.31
C GLY A 113 -6.00 -5.51 5.87
N THR A 114 -6.95 -4.80 5.27
CA THR A 114 -7.38 -5.08 3.87
C THR A 114 -6.81 -4.05 2.92
N LEU A 115 -6.74 -4.35 1.62
CA LEU A 115 -6.27 -3.38 0.61
C LEU A 115 -7.03 -2.04 0.64
N PHE A 116 -8.32 -2.05 0.96
CA PHE A 116 -9.14 -0.84 1.07
C PHE A 116 -9.11 -0.17 2.44
N ALA A 117 -8.67 -0.89 3.48
CA ALA A 117 -8.49 -0.35 4.82
C ALA A 117 -7.17 -0.86 5.42
N PRO A 118 -6.03 -0.46 4.82
CA PRO A 118 -4.72 -0.88 5.30
C PRO A 118 -4.38 -0.15 6.59
N ARG A 119 -3.65 -0.83 7.45
CA ARG A 119 -3.16 -0.33 8.74
C ARG A 119 -1.65 -0.37 8.68
N VAL A 120 -1.00 0.70 9.09
CA VAL A 120 0.45 0.80 9.02
C VAL A 120 0.95 1.09 10.43
N GLY A 121 1.72 0.18 11.00
CA GLY A 121 2.50 0.45 12.20
C GLY A 121 3.94 0.80 11.82
N LEU A 122 4.55 1.76 12.49
CA LEU A 122 5.97 2.06 12.33
C LEU A 122 6.75 1.76 13.61
N ARG A 123 7.93 1.18 13.44
CA ARG A 123 8.90 0.93 14.53
C ARG A 123 10.32 1.14 14.05
N SER A 124 11.25 1.27 14.99
CA SER A 124 12.68 1.37 14.73
C SER A 124 13.49 0.38 15.56
N ASP A 125 14.69 0.04 15.08
CA ASP A 125 15.69 -0.76 15.82
C ASP A 125 16.68 0.10 16.63
N ALA A 126 16.49 1.42 16.65
CA ALA A 126 17.35 2.36 17.37
C ALA A 126 17.45 2.02 18.86
N SER A 127 18.63 2.24 19.46
CA SER A 127 18.88 1.93 20.87
C SER A 127 17.98 2.69 21.84
N LEU A 128 17.59 3.91 21.47
CA LEU A 128 16.60 4.69 22.21
C LEU A 128 15.24 4.56 21.52
N PRO A 129 14.15 4.28 22.26
CA PRO A 129 12.81 4.25 21.69
C PRO A 129 12.44 5.59 21.05
N ILE A 130 12.05 5.54 19.77
CA ILE A 130 11.55 6.70 19.03
C ILE A 130 10.04 6.55 18.91
N ALA A 131 9.31 7.62 19.24
CA ALA A 131 7.85 7.63 19.11
C ALA A 131 7.44 7.45 17.65
N GLU A 132 6.33 6.75 17.42
CA GLU A 132 5.84 6.50 16.06
C GLU A 132 5.58 7.80 15.27
N SER A 133 5.10 8.85 15.94
CA SER A 133 4.93 10.19 15.36
C SER A 133 6.26 10.80 14.89
N ASP A 134 7.35 10.58 15.62
CA ASP A 134 8.69 11.00 15.19
C ASP A 134 9.18 10.20 13.99
N LEU A 135 8.89 8.89 13.92
CA LEU A 135 9.19 8.07 12.75
C LEU A 135 8.43 8.57 11.51
N VAL A 136 7.16 8.93 11.66
CA VAL A 136 6.38 9.61 10.60
C VAL A 136 7.05 10.91 10.19
N SER A 137 7.47 11.74 11.15
CA SER A 137 8.17 13.00 10.90
C SER A 137 9.47 12.79 10.11
N TYR A 138 10.28 11.80 10.48
CA TYR A 138 11.50 11.45 9.77
C TYR A 138 11.20 11.01 8.32
N LEU A 139 10.16 10.22 8.10
CA LEU A 139 9.79 9.77 6.75
C LEU A 139 9.32 10.93 5.88
N ILE A 140 8.46 11.82 6.39
CA ILE A 140 7.87 12.91 5.60
C ILE A 140 8.84 14.10 5.47
N PHE A 141 9.47 14.52 6.57
CA PHE A 141 10.24 15.76 6.65
C PHE A 141 11.76 15.54 6.81
N GLY A 142 12.21 14.33 7.09
CA GLY A 142 13.63 14.01 7.28
C GLY A 142 14.20 14.42 8.64
N GLN A 143 13.36 14.89 9.57
CA GLN A 143 13.76 15.42 10.87
C GLN A 143 12.71 15.05 11.93
N PRO A 144 13.05 15.03 13.23
CA PRO A 144 12.10 14.70 14.30
C PRO A 144 11.04 15.80 14.50
N SER A 145 9.93 15.45 15.14
CA SER A 145 8.77 16.34 15.29
C SER A 145 9.08 17.62 16.07
N TYR A 146 9.98 17.56 17.07
CA TYR A 146 10.36 18.72 17.86
C TYR A 146 11.17 19.77 17.06
N ALA A 147 11.75 19.37 15.93
CA ALA A 147 12.51 20.25 15.04
C ALA A 147 11.63 20.90 13.95
N LEU A 148 10.35 20.53 13.89
CA LEU A 148 9.41 21.04 12.89
C LEU A 148 8.89 22.44 13.23
N ALA A 149 8.57 23.21 12.19
CA ALA A 149 7.78 24.42 12.36
C ALA A 149 6.32 24.07 12.73
N THR A 150 5.62 24.98 13.41
CA THR A 150 4.25 24.76 13.95
C THR A 150 3.22 24.25 12.92
N GLY A 151 3.38 24.60 11.64
CA GLY A 151 2.49 24.08 10.58
C GLY A 151 2.79 22.64 10.15
N GLN A 152 4.04 22.19 10.27
CA GLN A 152 4.46 20.84 9.91
C GLN A 152 4.12 19.82 11.01
N SER A 153 4.17 20.23 12.28
CA SER A 153 3.79 19.36 13.41
C SER A 153 2.32 18.90 13.32
N ALA A 154 1.41 19.79 12.90
CA ALA A 154 0.00 19.44 12.67
C ALA A 154 -0.18 18.37 11.59
N ILE A 155 0.67 18.36 10.56
CA ILE A 155 0.67 17.33 9.51
C ILE A 155 1.12 15.99 10.09
N VAL A 156 2.15 15.97 10.94
CA VAL A 156 2.61 14.75 11.62
C VAL A 156 1.52 14.19 12.52
N GLU A 157 0.86 15.02 13.33
CA GLU A 157 -0.20 14.58 14.23
C GLU A 157 -1.40 13.99 13.46
N GLY A 158 -1.82 14.64 12.37
CA GLY A 158 -2.88 14.14 11.51
C GLY A 158 -2.50 12.85 10.80
N ALA A 159 -1.25 12.76 10.31
CA ALA A 159 -0.70 11.56 9.73
C ALA A 159 -0.72 10.44 10.78
N ALA A 160 -0.04 10.61 11.93
CA ALA A 160 0.03 9.74 13.11
C ALA A 160 -1.36 9.26 13.59
N GLY A 161 -2.33 10.16 13.65
CA GLY A 161 -3.71 9.83 13.98
C GLY A 161 -4.37 8.93 12.92
N ALA A 162 -4.04 9.07 11.63
CA ALA A 162 -4.60 8.26 10.56
C ALA A 162 -4.06 6.81 10.55
N LEU A 163 -2.78 6.56 10.86
CA LEU A 163 -2.27 5.19 11.04
C LEU A 163 -2.92 4.51 12.26
N LEU A 164 -3.05 5.23 13.36
CA LEU A 164 -3.74 4.72 14.55
C LEU A 164 -5.25 4.54 14.32
N GLY A 165 -5.88 5.44 13.55
CA GLY A 165 -7.29 5.40 13.20
C GLY A 165 -7.63 4.31 12.18
N ALA A 166 -6.76 4.07 11.21
CA ALA A 166 -6.81 2.91 10.32
C ALA A 166 -6.81 1.61 11.15
N ALA A 167 -6.07 1.57 12.26
CA ALA A 167 -6.08 0.49 13.24
C ALA A 167 -7.40 0.33 14.04
N THR A 168 -8.43 1.11 13.74
CA THR A 168 -9.80 0.91 14.28
C THR A 168 -10.84 0.59 13.21
N GLY A 169 -10.47 0.62 11.92
CA GLY A 169 -11.36 0.26 10.81
C GLY A 169 -12.41 1.33 10.50
N ALA A 170 -12.34 2.47 11.17
CA ALA A 170 -13.01 3.68 10.76
C ALA A 170 -12.35 4.18 9.47
N GLY A 171 -13.09 4.23 8.37
CA GLY A 171 -12.59 4.71 7.07
C GLY A 171 -11.85 6.04 7.22
N VAL A 172 -10.58 6.06 6.84
CA VAL A 172 -9.74 7.26 6.93
C VAL A 172 -10.20 8.26 5.88
N THR A 173 -11.04 9.20 6.28
CA THR A 173 -11.15 10.47 5.56
C THR A 173 -9.91 11.26 5.93
N LEU A 174 -8.92 11.33 5.04
CA LEU A 174 -7.89 12.36 5.13
C LEU A 174 -8.60 13.70 5.06
N GLY A 175 -8.94 14.24 6.24
CA GLY A 175 -9.68 15.46 6.38
C GLY A 175 -8.86 16.58 5.78
N LEU A 176 -9.25 17.00 4.57
CA LEU A 176 -8.84 18.24 3.91
C LEU A 176 -9.17 19.49 4.75
N GLY A 177 -9.73 19.34 5.97
CA GLY A 177 -10.12 20.42 6.87
C GLY A 177 -8.97 21.24 7.44
N VAL A 178 -7.75 20.69 7.55
CA VAL A 178 -6.56 21.44 7.98
C VAL A 178 -5.89 22.23 6.84
N LEU A 179 -6.35 22.05 5.60
CA LEU A 179 -5.83 22.76 4.42
C LEU A 179 -6.64 24.02 4.09
N SER A 180 -7.67 24.34 4.88
CA SER A 180 -8.62 25.40 4.56
C SER A 180 -8.12 26.82 4.80
N SER A 181 -6.97 27.03 5.44
CA SER A 181 -6.55 28.39 5.79
C SER A 181 -5.60 29.08 4.82
N GLN A 182 -4.94 28.40 3.86
CA GLN A 182 -3.97 29.10 2.98
C GLN A 182 -3.85 28.69 1.51
N LEU A 183 -4.59 27.72 0.96
CA LEU A 183 -4.60 27.52 -0.50
C LEU A 183 -6.01 27.29 -1.04
N GLY A 184 -6.59 28.35 -1.57
CA GLY A 184 -7.71 28.27 -2.49
C GLY A 184 -7.26 27.76 -3.85
N SER A 185 -8.08 26.85 -4.40
CA SER A 185 -8.06 26.27 -5.75
C SER A 185 -6.97 25.23 -6.04
N VAL A 186 -7.30 24.25 -6.92
CA VAL A 186 -6.46 23.17 -7.48
C VAL A 186 -6.55 21.88 -6.60
N VAL A 187 -7.20 20.76 -6.94
CA VAL A 187 -7.59 20.11 -8.20
C VAL A 187 -8.83 19.23 -7.96
N ALA A 188 -9.89 19.44 -8.73
CA ALA A 188 -10.72 18.34 -9.21
C ALA A 188 -10.22 18.01 -10.61
N ARG A 189 -9.75 16.78 -10.85
CA ARG A 189 -9.70 16.08 -12.14
C ARG A 189 -8.94 14.75 -12.03
N ASP A 190 -9.66 13.70 -12.40
CA ASP A 190 -9.20 12.46 -13.00
C ASP A 190 -8.29 11.53 -12.18
N ILE A 191 -8.93 10.70 -11.36
CA ILE A 191 -8.39 9.37 -11.05
C ILE A 191 -8.74 8.46 -12.24
N GLY A 192 -7.96 8.61 -13.31
CA GLY A 192 -7.89 7.66 -14.41
C GLY A 192 -7.10 6.44 -13.96
N ILE A 193 -7.79 5.31 -13.82
CA ILE A 193 -7.22 4.01 -13.47
C ILE A 193 -6.31 3.56 -14.62
N ASP A 194 -4.99 3.51 -14.40
CA ASP A 194 -4.04 3.11 -15.43
C ASP A 194 -3.40 1.75 -15.10
N TYR A 195 -3.86 0.75 -15.87
CA TYR A 195 -3.26 -0.52 -16.28
C TYR A 195 -2.16 -1.16 -15.40
N PHE A 196 -2.48 -2.29 -14.76
CA PHE A 196 -1.48 -3.25 -14.29
C PHE A 196 -0.94 -4.06 -15.47
N ALA A 197 0.35 -3.90 -15.79
CA ALA A 197 1.06 -4.76 -16.72
C ALA A 197 1.94 -5.76 -15.95
N ILE A 198 1.54 -7.03 -15.94
CA ILE A 198 2.40 -8.13 -15.50
C ILE A 198 3.19 -8.59 -16.72
N ASN A 199 4.52 -8.44 -16.67
CA ASN A 199 5.40 -8.92 -17.73
C ASN A 199 6.25 -10.06 -17.17
N GLN A 200 6.03 -11.27 -17.69
CA GLN A 200 6.81 -12.46 -17.34
C GLN A 200 8.17 -12.37 -18.04
N GLY A 201 9.25 -12.33 -17.26
CA GLY A 201 10.62 -12.39 -17.79
C GLY A 201 10.91 -13.80 -18.29
N ARG A 202 11.38 -13.91 -19.53
CA ARG A 202 11.94 -15.15 -20.08
C ARG A 202 13.28 -15.50 -19.44
#